data_AF-A0A4S2KKT0-F1
#
_entry.id   AF-A0A4S2KKT0-F1
#
_cell.length_a   1.000
_cell.length_b   1.000
_cell.length_c   1.000
_cell.angle_alpha   90.00
_cell.angle_beta   90.00
_cell.angle_gamma   90.00
#
_symmetry.space_group_name_H-M   'P 1'
#
loop_
_entity.id
_entity.type
_entity.pdbx_description
1 polymer ?
#
loop_
_entity_poly.entity_id
_entity_poly.type
_entity_poly.pdbx_seq_one_letter_code
_entity_poly.pdbx_strand_id
1 'polypeptide(L)'
;MWGILDDFFNVRQPTLLQLERFREGKQLPGESVDQVLGSLRNIATQIYAPEDRIETEEELLQQFILGVFLPGLKAELIRRSSDNIRDAVQLGRSYEATSALETQLHAFKLTTNPSPHQPSPRSWNMRPASRMNCPYCRRFGRRAQRCGHKPPIRPTGEPLIFCNSVPVIFHISHSMSPLTMSG
;
A
#
# COMPACT_ATOMS: atom_id res chain seq x y z
N MET A 1 32.63 -40.54 -33.29
CA MET A 1 31.47 -40.76 -34.19
C MET A 1 30.17 -41.10 -33.44
N TRP A 2 30.20 -41.40 -32.13
CA TRP A 2 28.99 -41.63 -31.32
C TRP A 2 28.39 -40.36 -30.67
N GLY A 3 29.19 -39.31 -30.42
CA GLY A 3 28.69 -38.06 -29.78
C GLY A 3 27.68 -37.27 -30.62
N ILE A 4 27.73 -37.37 -31.95
CA ILE A 4 26.79 -36.67 -32.84
C ILE A 4 25.40 -37.32 -32.77
N LEU A 5 25.33 -38.65 -32.57
CA LEU A 5 24.06 -39.36 -32.42
C LEU A 5 23.43 -39.07 -31.06
N ASP A 6 24.26 -38.97 -30.02
CA ASP A 6 23.80 -38.62 -28.67
C ASP A 6 23.17 -37.22 -28.66
N ASP A 7 23.77 -36.22 -29.32
CA ASP A 7 23.17 -34.88 -29.47
C ASP A 7 21.84 -34.87 -30.24
N PHE A 8 21.71 -35.70 -31.29
CA PHE A 8 20.48 -35.77 -32.09
C PHE A 8 19.31 -36.46 -31.37
N PHE A 9 19.61 -37.44 -30.50
CA PHE A 9 18.59 -38.19 -29.75
C PHE A 9 18.38 -37.69 -28.31
N ASN A 10 19.31 -36.89 -27.75
CA ASN A 10 19.16 -36.24 -26.43
C ASN A 10 18.53 -34.85 -26.50
N VAL A 11 18.00 -34.44 -27.66
CA VAL A 11 17.11 -33.27 -27.72
C VAL A 11 15.93 -33.56 -26.81
N ARG A 12 15.95 -33.03 -25.58
CA ARG A 12 14.83 -33.02 -24.65
C ARG A 12 13.74 -32.17 -25.28
N GLN A 13 12.94 -32.76 -26.17
CA GLN A 13 11.74 -32.09 -26.63
C GLN A 13 10.76 -32.05 -25.45
N PRO A 14 10.40 -30.86 -24.96
CA PRO A 14 9.39 -30.78 -23.92
C PRO A 14 8.09 -31.36 -24.43
N THR A 15 7.49 -32.23 -23.63
CA THR A 15 6.14 -32.73 -23.93
C THR A 15 5.17 -31.55 -23.89
N LEU A 16 4.14 -31.55 -24.75
CA LEU A 16 3.09 -30.53 -24.76
C LEU A 16 2.53 -30.31 -23.34
N LEU A 17 2.32 -31.41 -22.61
CA LEU A 17 1.82 -31.41 -21.23
C LEU A 17 2.77 -30.70 -20.24
N GLN A 18 4.08 -30.71 -20.45
CA GLN A 18 5.03 -29.97 -19.61
C GLN A 18 4.94 -28.46 -19.90
N LEU A 19 4.90 -28.07 -21.17
CA LEU A 19 4.75 -26.68 -21.58
C LEU A 19 3.42 -26.08 -21.10
N GLU A 20 2.34 -26.84 -21.19
CA GLU A 20 1.02 -26.43 -20.69
C GLU A 20 1.06 -26.23 -19.18
N ARG A 21 1.59 -27.20 -18.42
CA ARG A 21 1.75 -27.05 -16.96
C ARG A 21 2.63 -25.86 -16.56
N PHE A 22 3.66 -25.55 -17.35
CA PHE A 22 4.51 -24.38 -17.11
C PHE A 22 3.74 -23.07 -17.30
N ARG A 23 3.01 -22.95 -18.42
CA ARG A 23 2.21 -21.76 -18.76
C ARG A 23 1.00 -21.57 -17.87
N GLU A 24 0.41 -22.66 -17.40
CA GLU A 24 -0.73 -22.65 -16.49
C GLU A 24 -0.32 -22.54 -15.01
N GLY A 25 1.00 -22.56 -14.73
CA GLY A 25 1.55 -22.47 -13.38
C GLY A 25 1.09 -21.20 -12.67
N LYS A 26 0.06 -21.33 -11.84
CA LYS A 26 -0.52 -20.26 -11.04
C LYS A 26 -0.39 -20.60 -9.57
N GLN A 27 -0.10 -19.58 -8.78
CA GLN A 27 -0.07 -19.65 -7.32
C GLN A 27 -1.45 -20.10 -6.81
N LEU A 28 -1.46 -21.14 -5.98
CA LEU A 28 -2.68 -21.58 -5.30
C LEU A 28 -2.97 -20.71 -4.07
N PRO A 29 -4.23 -20.63 -3.61
CA PRO A 29 -4.55 -19.95 -2.36
C PRO A 29 -3.77 -20.55 -1.19
N GLY A 30 -3.00 -19.72 -0.49
CA GLY A 30 -2.16 -20.13 0.65
C GLY A 30 -0.78 -20.69 0.28
N GLU A 31 -0.46 -20.82 -1.01
CA GLU A 31 0.88 -21.14 -1.47
C GLU A 31 1.78 -19.90 -1.40
N SER A 32 3.02 -20.06 -0.92
CA SER A 32 4.00 -18.96 -0.85
C SER A 32 4.70 -18.71 -2.17
N VAL A 33 5.21 -17.50 -2.40
CA VAL A 33 5.96 -17.15 -3.60
C VAL A 33 7.19 -18.05 -3.84
N ASP A 34 7.83 -18.53 -2.77
CA ASP A 34 8.97 -19.44 -2.86
C ASP A 34 8.56 -20.83 -3.35
N GLN A 35 7.40 -21.33 -2.91
CA GLN A 35 6.84 -22.60 -3.38
C GLN A 35 6.47 -22.53 -4.86
N VAL A 36 5.83 -21.42 -5.28
CA VAL A 36 5.49 -21.17 -6.69
C VAL A 36 6.74 -21.17 -7.56
N LEU A 37 7.78 -20.43 -7.16
CA LEU A 37 9.04 -20.39 -7.87
C LEU A 37 9.71 -21.77 -7.94
N GLY A 38 9.69 -22.52 -6.83
CA GLY A 38 10.23 -23.87 -6.77
C GLY A 38 9.55 -24.81 -7.77
N SER A 39 8.22 -24.77 -7.83
CA SER A 39 7.41 -25.54 -8.77
C SER A 39 7.70 -25.17 -10.22
N LEU A 40 7.75 -23.87 -10.54
CA LEU A 40 8.08 -23.37 -11.88
C LEU A 40 9.49 -23.80 -12.31
N ARG A 41 10.49 -23.68 -11.42
CA ARG A 41 11.86 -24.11 -11.69
C ARG A 41 11.96 -25.61 -11.95
N ASN A 42 11.27 -26.41 -11.15
CA ASN A 42 11.24 -27.87 -11.35
C ASN A 42 10.70 -28.22 -12.74
N ILE A 43 9.60 -27.57 -13.16
CA ILE A 43 9.05 -27.78 -14.51
C ILE A 43 10.03 -27.26 -15.58
N ALA A 44 10.62 -26.09 -15.40
CA ALA A 44 11.58 -25.50 -16.35
C ALA A 44 12.80 -26.40 -16.58
N THR A 45 13.35 -27.04 -15.54
CA THR A 45 14.50 -27.98 -15.69
C THR A 45 14.18 -29.23 -16.51
N GLN A 46 12.88 -29.52 -16.70
CA GLN A 46 12.42 -30.62 -17.54
C GLN A 46 12.17 -30.18 -18.99
N ILE A 47 11.96 -28.88 -19.22
CA ILE A 47 11.61 -28.31 -20.51
C ILE A 47 12.84 -27.76 -21.23
N TYR A 48 13.67 -27.00 -20.52
CA TYR A 48 14.78 -26.25 -21.08
C TYR A 48 16.11 -26.94 -20.80
N ALA A 49 17.04 -26.79 -21.76
CA ALA A 49 18.39 -27.29 -21.60
C ALA A 49 19.20 -26.37 -20.66
N PRO A 50 20.19 -26.89 -19.92
CA PRO A 50 21.06 -26.08 -19.05
C PRO A 50 21.83 -24.96 -19.78
N GLU A 51 21.97 -25.07 -21.10
CA GLU A 51 22.64 -24.10 -21.96
C GLU A 51 21.76 -22.85 -22.16
N ASP A 52 20.44 -23.00 -22.13
CA ASP A 52 19.44 -21.95 -22.38
C ASP A 52 19.10 -21.15 -21.11
N ARG A 53 20.06 -21.02 -20.18
CA ARG A 53 19.81 -20.45 -18.84
C ARG A 53 19.25 -19.04 -18.84
N ILE A 54 19.68 -18.20 -19.78
CA ILE A 54 19.25 -16.80 -19.87
C ILE A 54 17.77 -16.76 -20.29
N GLU A 55 17.43 -17.42 -21.40
CA GLU A 55 16.05 -17.53 -21.89
C GLU A 55 15.14 -18.20 -20.85
N THR A 56 15.63 -19.25 -20.18
CA THR A 56 14.89 -19.92 -19.12
C THR A 56 14.59 -18.99 -17.95
N GLU A 57 15.52 -18.12 -17.54
CA GLU A 57 15.28 -17.15 -16.47
C GLU A 57 14.26 -16.08 -16.88
N GLU A 58 14.29 -15.62 -18.13
CA GLU A 58 13.33 -14.66 -18.68
C GLU A 58 11.91 -15.25 -18.71
N GLU A 59 11.77 -16.48 -19.22
CA GLU A 59 10.51 -17.22 -19.23
C GLU A 59 10.02 -17.50 -17.81
N LEU A 60 10.90 -17.88 -16.88
CA LEU A 60 10.57 -18.08 -15.47
C LEU A 60 10.04 -16.79 -14.84
N LEU A 61 10.68 -15.65 -15.10
CA LEU A 61 10.23 -14.34 -14.62
C LEU A 61 8.84 -14.01 -15.16
N GLN A 62 8.64 -14.19 -16.46
CA GLN A 62 7.35 -13.91 -17.10
C GLN A 62 6.25 -14.80 -16.52
N GLN A 63 6.48 -16.11 -16.43
CA GLN A 63 5.49 -17.03 -15.85
C GLN A 63 5.27 -16.77 -14.36
N PHE A 64 6.29 -16.38 -13.60
CA PHE A 64 6.14 -15.99 -12.20
C PHE A 64 5.21 -14.77 -12.07
N ILE A 65 5.45 -13.69 -12.82
CA ILE A 65 4.61 -12.48 -12.77
C ILE A 65 3.16 -12.79 -13.19
N LEU A 66 2.97 -13.61 -14.22
CA LEU A 66 1.64 -14.00 -14.69
C LEU A 66 0.92 -14.93 -13.70
N GLY A 67 1.67 -15.83 -13.07
CA GLY A 67 1.20 -16.89 -12.18
C GLY A 67 0.89 -16.43 -10.75
N VAL A 68 1.41 -15.28 -10.29
CA VAL A 68 1.07 -14.74 -8.96
C VAL A 68 -0.44 -14.50 -8.84
N PHE A 69 -1.03 -15.07 -7.78
CA PHE A 69 -2.46 -14.98 -7.49
C PHE A 69 -2.81 -13.74 -6.67
N LEU A 70 -1.89 -13.30 -5.81
CA LEU A 70 -2.08 -12.14 -4.94
C LEU A 70 -2.23 -10.85 -5.76
N PRO A 71 -3.42 -10.22 -5.84
CA PRO A 71 -3.67 -9.12 -6.77
C PRO A 71 -2.79 -7.90 -6.49
N GLY A 72 -2.55 -7.57 -5.22
CA GLY A 72 -1.71 -6.44 -4.84
C GLY A 72 -0.23 -6.67 -5.17
N LEU A 73 0.28 -7.88 -4.94
CA LEU A 73 1.64 -8.25 -5.34
C LEU A 73 1.80 -8.22 -6.86
N LYS A 74 0.82 -8.77 -7.59
CA LYS A 74 0.82 -8.76 -9.06
C LYS A 74 0.86 -7.35 -9.63
N ALA A 75 0.06 -6.43 -9.08
CA ALA A 75 0.07 -5.03 -9.48
C ALA A 75 1.43 -4.37 -9.21
N GLU A 76 2.06 -4.66 -8.07
CA GLU A 76 3.38 -4.12 -7.72
C GLU A 76 4.50 -4.65 -8.62
N LEU A 77 4.47 -5.94 -8.98
CA LEU A 77 5.42 -6.55 -9.91
C LEU A 77 5.32 -5.89 -11.30
N ILE A 78 4.10 -5.68 -11.80
CA ILE A 78 3.85 -4.99 -13.08
C ILE A 78 4.32 -3.54 -13.01
N ARG A 79 3.97 -2.82 -11.94
CA ARG A 79 4.33 -1.40 -11.77
C ARG A 79 5.84 -1.18 -11.72
N ARG A 80 6.57 -2.09 -11.08
CA ARG A 80 8.03 -1.99 -10.94
C ARG A 80 8.79 -2.47 -12.17
N SER A 81 8.16 -3.24 -13.06
CA SER A 81 8.82 -3.88 -14.20
C SER A 81 10.08 -4.61 -13.74
N SER A 82 9.90 -5.65 -12.91
CA SER A 82 11.08 -6.39 -12.39
C SER A 82 11.83 -7.02 -13.55
N ASP A 83 13.13 -6.70 -13.70
CA ASP A 83 13.97 -7.18 -14.82
C ASP A 83 14.56 -8.57 -14.57
N ASN A 84 14.46 -9.09 -13.34
CA ASN A 84 15.00 -10.39 -12.98
C ASN A 84 14.14 -11.10 -11.92
N ILE A 85 14.20 -12.44 -11.93
CA ILE A 85 13.40 -13.29 -11.05
C ILE A 85 13.72 -13.10 -9.57
N ARG A 86 14.98 -12.81 -9.23
CA ARG A 86 15.42 -12.67 -7.84
C ARG A 86 14.74 -11.48 -7.18
N ASP A 87 14.72 -10.34 -7.86
CA ASP A 87 14.13 -9.10 -7.33
C ASP A 87 12.60 -9.23 -7.25
N ALA A 88 11.97 -9.89 -8.23
CA ALA A 88 10.54 -10.21 -8.20
C ALA A 88 10.17 -11.09 -7.00
N VAL A 89 10.96 -12.12 -6.70
CA VAL A 89 10.75 -13.02 -5.56
C VAL A 89 10.99 -12.29 -4.25
N GLN A 90 12.04 -11.48 -4.16
CA GLN A 90 12.32 -10.68 -2.95
C GLN A 90 11.19 -9.70 -2.65
N LEU A 91 10.61 -9.09 -3.68
CA LEU A 91 9.41 -8.28 -3.55
C LEU A 91 8.23 -9.13 -3.04
N GLY A 92 8.01 -10.30 -3.62
CA GLY A 92 7.00 -11.26 -3.15
C GLY A 92 7.11 -11.58 -1.66
N ARG A 93 8.31 -11.93 -1.20
CA ARG A 93 8.58 -12.20 0.22
C ARG A 93 8.28 -11.01 1.12
N SER A 94 8.68 -9.81 0.69
CA SER A 94 8.40 -8.59 1.45
C SER A 94 6.89 -8.33 1.56
N TYR A 95 6.15 -8.60 0.48
CA TYR A 95 4.71 -8.45 0.44
C TYR A 95 4.01 -9.43 1.40
N GLU A 96 4.38 -10.71 1.34
CA GLU A 96 3.85 -11.73 2.26
C GLU A 96 4.15 -11.40 3.73
N ALA A 97 5.37 -10.93 4.03
CA ALA A 97 5.74 -10.50 5.37
C ALA A 97 4.89 -9.31 5.86
N THR A 98 4.66 -8.31 5.01
CA THR A 98 3.80 -7.16 5.34
C THR A 98 2.33 -7.56 5.51
N SER A 99 1.81 -8.43 4.64
CA SER A 99 0.43 -8.91 4.71
C SER A 99 0.18 -9.73 5.98
N ALA A 100 1.13 -10.56 6.38
CA ALA A 100 1.07 -11.29 7.65
C ALA A 100 1.04 -10.34 8.85
N LEU A 101 1.86 -9.28 8.84
CA LEU A 101 1.88 -8.27 9.91
C LEU A 101 0.57 -7.47 9.98
N GLU A 102 0.03 -7.05 8.83
CA GLU A 102 -1.26 -6.36 8.77
C GLU A 102 -2.38 -7.23 9.32
N THR A 103 -2.41 -8.51 8.97
CA THR A 103 -3.39 -9.48 9.50
C THR A 103 -3.29 -9.58 11.03
N GLN A 104 -2.07 -9.64 11.58
CA GLN A 104 -1.85 -9.64 13.03
C GLN A 104 -2.27 -8.33 13.69
N LEU A 105 -1.99 -7.18 13.09
CA LEU A 105 -2.43 -5.88 13.61
C LEU A 105 -3.95 -5.75 13.59
N HIS A 106 -4.61 -6.25 12.54
CA HIS A 106 -6.08 -6.29 12.48
C HIS A 106 -6.65 -7.22 13.54
N ALA A 107 -6.09 -8.42 13.72
CA ALA A 107 -6.48 -9.32 14.80
C ALA A 107 -6.31 -8.68 16.18
N PHE A 108 -5.17 -8.01 16.42
CA PHE A 108 -4.91 -7.29 17.67
C PHE A 108 -5.87 -6.13 17.90
N LYS A 109 -6.24 -5.38 16.86
CA LYS A 109 -7.25 -4.31 16.96
C LYS A 109 -8.64 -4.86 17.27
N LEU A 110 -8.97 -6.06 16.81
CA LEU A 110 -10.25 -6.73 17.12
C LEU A 110 -10.28 -7.28 18.55
N THR A 111 -9.15 -7.77 19.07
CA THR A 111 -9.03 -8.20 20.48
C THR A 111 -8.92 -7.02 21.43
N THR A 112 -8.40 -5.89 20.95
CA THR A 112 -8.35 -4.61 21.65
C THR A 112 -9.52 -3.73 21.22
N ASN A 113 -10.75 -4.27 21.24
CA ASN A 113 -11.89 -3.39 21.43
C ASN A 113 -11.70 -2.76 22.82
N PRO A 114 -11.46 -1.45 22.97
CA PRO A 114 -11.85 -0.84 24.22
C PRO A 114 -13.35 -1.13 24.33
N SER A 115 -13.74 -1.93 25.32
CA SER A 115 -15.12 -1.96 25.83
C SER A 115 -15.67 -0.55 25.66
N PRO A 116 -16.89 -0.32 25.12
CA PRO A 116 -17.42 1.02 24.93
C PRO A 116 -17.25 1.73 26.27
N HIS A 117 -16.24 2.60 26.36
CA HIS A 117 -16.01 3.35 27.56
C HIS A 117 -17.19 4.29 27.54
N GLN A 118 -18.22 3.88 28.27
CA GLN A 118 -19.29 4.74 28.71
C GLN A 118 -18.60 6.06 29.04
N PRO A 119 -18.87 7.16 28.32
CA PRO A 119 -18.30 8.42 28.69
C PRO A 119 -18.76 8.65 30.13
N SER A 120 -17.83 8.56 31.08
CA SER A 120 -18.15 8.83 32.46
C SER A 120 -18.87 10.17 32.48
N PRO A 121 -19.93 10.36 33.27
CA PRO A 121 -20.60 11.65 33.41
C PRO A 121 -19.71 12.63 34.20
N ARG A 122 -18.44 12.80 33.79
CA ARG A 122 -17.58 13.85 34.28
C ARG A 122 -18.04 15.16 33.64
N SER A 123 -18.83 15.87 34.45
CA SER A 123 -18.79 17.32 34.55
C SER A 123 -19.14 18.08 33.25
N TRP A 124 -20.41 18.04 32.88
CA TRP A 124 -21.03 19.05 32.01
C TRP A 124 -21.15 20.44 32.67
N ASN A 125 -20.67 20.58 33.91
CA ASN A 125 -20.98 21.72 34.77
C ASN A 125 -19.89 22.81 34.75
N MET A 126 -18.79 22.63 34.02
CA MET A 126 -17.77 23.67 33.86
C MET A 126 -17.99 24.48 32.58
N ARG A 127 -19.22 24.97 32.35
CA ARG A 127 -19.41 26.15 31.50
C ARG A 127 -19.30 27.38 32.39
N PRO A 128 -18.26 28.21 32.24
CA PRO A 128 -18.27 29.54 32.83
C PRO A 128 -19.56 30.23 32.36
N ALA A 129 -20.31 30.84 33.28
CA ALA A 129 -21.57 31.51 32.98
C ALA A 129 -21.44 32.52 31.81
N SER A 130 -20.24 33.07 31.60
CA SER A 130 -19.91 33.97 30.47
C SER A 130 -20.17 33.37 29.08
N ARG A 131 -20.10 32.03 28.92
CA ARG A 131 -20.33 31.35 27.63
C ARG A 131 -21.80 31.28 27.23
N MET A 132 -22.74 31.39 28.18
CA MET A 132 -24.17 31.34 27.89
C MET A 132 -24.72 32.67 27.37
N ASN A 133 -24.03 33.77 27.70
CA ASN A 133 -24.42 35.14 27.31
C ASN A 133 -23.62 35.69 26.11
N CYS A 134 -22.59 34.99 25.64
CA CYS A 134 -21.85 35.38 24.44
C CYS A 134 -22.66 35.00 23.17
N PRO A 135 -23.07 35.97 22.33
CA PRO A 135 -23.84 35.71 21.10
C PRO A 135 -23.11 34.77 20.14
N TYR A 136 -21.79 34.91 20.04
CA TYR A 136 -20.95 34.08 19.18
C TYR A 136 -20.85 32.63 19.69
N CYS A 137 -20.71 32.43 21.00
CA CYS A 137 -20.72 31.08 21.59
C CYS A 137 -22.09 30.42 21.46
N ARG A 138 -23.18 31.19 21.53
CA ARG A 138 -24.53 30.65 21.34
C ARG A 138 -24.73 30.12 19.93
N ARG A 139 -24.21 30.83 18.92
CA ARG A 139 -24.32 30.44 17.50
C ARG A 139 -23.40 29.29 17.12
N PHE A 140 -22.14 29.30 17.59
CA PHE A 140 -21.11 28.36 17.12
C PHE A 140 -20.72 27.28 18.15
N GLY A 141 -21.20 27.37 19.39
CA GLY A 141 -20.98 26.37 20.43
C GLY A 141 -19.51 25.98 20.61
N ARG A 142 -19.23 24.68 20.60
CA ARG A 142 -17.85 24.13 20.68
C ARG A 142 -16.98 24.47 19.47
N ARG A 143 -17.52 25.01 18.38
CA ARG A 143 -16.78 25.47 17.19
C ARG A 143 -16.48 26.98 17.22
N ALA A 144 -16.91 27.70 18.25
CA ALA A 144 -16.56 29.10 18.47
C ALA A 144 -15.06 29.24 18.75
N GLN A 145 -14.23 29.34 17.72
CA GLN A 145 -12.77 29.48 17.85
C GLN A 145 -12.31 30.93 17.93
N ARG A 146 -13.16 31.88 17.52
CA ARG A 146 -12.88 33.32 17.55
C ARG A 146 -13.40 34.02 18.80
N CYS A 147 -14.06 33.31 19.71
CA CYS A 147 -14.41 33.89 21.00
C CYS A 147 -13.21 33.73 21.95
N GLY A 148 -12.90 34.77 22.73
CA GLY A 148 -11.87 34.71 23.77
C GLY A 148 -12.18 33.75 24.94
N HIS A 149 -13.23 32.93 24.83
CA HIS A 149 -13.65 31.96 25.86
C HIS A 149 -13.02 30.58 25.70
N LYS A 150 -12.29 30.32 24.61
CA LYS A 150 -11.48 29.11 24.49
C LYS A 150 -10.04 29.42 24.89
N PRO A 151 -9.47 28.73 25.91
CA PRO A 151 -8.03 28.79 26.11
C PRO A 151 -7.33 28.20 24.86
N PRO A 152 -6.13 28.68 24.50
CA PRO A 152 -5.35 28.08 23.44
C PRO A 152 -5.16 26.59 23.73
N ILE A 153 -5.38 25.75 22.71
CA ILE A 153 -5.06 24.34 22.75
C ILE A 153 -3.53 24.28 22.83
N ARG A 154 -2.97 24.11 24.04
CA ARG A 154 -1.53 23.90 24.18
C ARG A 154 -1.15 22.63 23.42
N PRO A 155 -0.17 22.67 22.50
CA PRO A 155 0.57 21.47 22.14
C PRO A 155 1.39 21.06 23.37
N THR A 156 1.29 19.80 23.77
CA THR A 156 2.26 19.22 24.71
C THR A 156 3.60 19.12 24.00
N GLY A 157 4.52 20.02 24.30
CA GLY A 157 5.90 19.99 23.80
C GLY A 157 6.55 21.39 23.79
N GLU A 158 7.35 21.65 24.83
CA GLU A 158 8.39 22.68 25.06
C GLU A 158 8.26 24.15 24.55
N PRO A 159 8.73 25.14 25.33
CA PRO A 159 8.60 26.55 25.01
C PRO A 159 9.73 27.06 24.11
N LEU A 160 9.41 27.50 22.90
CA LEU A 160 10.24 28.45 22.18
C LEU A 160 9.55 29.81 22.11
N ILE A 161 10.12 30.72 22.89
CA ILE A 161 10.26 32.18 22.71
C ILE A 161 9.09 32.89 22.02
N PHE A 162 8.44 33.69 22.86
CA PHE A 162 7.46 34.73 22.56
C PHE A 162 8.03 35.78 21.59
N CYS A 163 7.40 35.96 20.42
CA CYS A 163 7.54 37.18 19.63
C CYS A 163 6.15 37.73 19.33
N ASN A 164 5.79 38.79 20.07
CA ASN A 164 4.65 39.65 19.80
C ASN A 164 4.87 40.40 18.48
N SER A 165 3.91 40.34 17.55
CA SER A 165 3.50 41.45 16.69
C SER A 165 2.23 41.08 15.92
N VAL A 166 1.20 41.92 16.05
CA VAL A 166 -0.09 41.92 15.33
C VAL A 166 -0.15 43.26 14.57
N PRO A 167 -0.96 43.49 13.52
CA PRO A 167 -1.46 42.63 12.43
C PRO A 167 -1.08 43.17 11.03
N VAL A 168 -1.15 42.34 9.98
CA VAL A 168 -1.32 42.85 8.60
C VAL A 168 -2.74 42.58 8.15
N ILE A 169 -3.42 43.66 7.75
CA ILE A 169 -4.78 43.75 7.24
C ILE A 169 -4.89 42.96 5.94
N PHE A 170 -5.77 41.95 5.88
CA PHE A 170 -6.20 41.33 4.63
C PHE A 170 -7.40 42.11 4.08
N HIS A 171 -7.19 42.90 3.03
CA HIS A 171 -8.28 43.33 2.15
C HIS A 171 -8.54 42.21 1.15
N ILE A 172 -9.70 41.55 1.29
CA ILE A 172 -10.28 40.69 0.27
C ILE A 172 -11.20 41.59 -0.56
N SER A 173 -10.81 41.92 -1.79
CA SER A 173 -11.69 42.50 -2.80
C SER A 173 -12.37 41.36 -3.57
N HIS A 174 -13.65 41.14 -3.27
CA HIS A 174 -14.58 40.49 -4.18
C HIS A 174 -15.26 41.57 -5.03
N SER A 175 -15.11 41.52 -6.36
CA SER A 175 -16.20 41.90 -7.26
C SER A 175 -15.94 41.43 -8.69
N MET A 176 -16.98 40.78 -9.22
CA MET A 176 -17.15 40.13 -10.52
C MET A 176 -16.90 41.02 -11.75
N SER A 177 -16.56 40.38 -12.87
CA SER A 177 -16.57 40.93 -14.24
C SER A 177 -17.98 41.31 -14.72
N PRO A 178 -18.11 42.12 -15.80
CA PRO A 178 -18.62 41.53 -17.05
C PRO A 178 -18.02 42.09 -18.36
N LEU A 179 -18.38 41.38 -19.42
CA LEU A 179 -18.01 41.43 -20.84
C LEU A 179 -18.36 42.75 -21.56
N THR A 180 -17.59 43.14 -22.59
CA THR A 180 -17.96 43.17 -24.03
C THR A 180 -17.22 44.25 -24.84
N MET A 181 -16.74 43.82 -26.02
CA MET A 181 -16.74 44.47 -27.35
C MET A 181 -16.11 45.84 -27.61
N SER A 182 -15.25 45.86 -28.63
CA SER A 182 -15.21 46.75 -29.82
C SER A 182 -13.73 46.99 -30.16
N GLY A 183 -13.26 46.97 -31.40
CA GLY A 183 -13.81 46.82 -32.75
C GLY A 183 -12.62 46.88 -33.72
#